data_AF-A0A7U7HDN1-F1
#
_entry.id   AF-A0A7U7HDN1-F1
#
_cell.length_a   1.000
_cell.length_b   1.000
_cell.length_c   1.000
_cell.angle_alpha   90.00
_cell.angle_beta   90.00
_cell.angle_gamma   90.00
#
_symmetry.space_group_name_H-M   'P 1'
#
loop_
_entity.id
_entity.type
_entity.pdbx_description
1 polymer ?
#
loop_
_entity_poly.entity_id
_entity_poly.type
_entity_poly.pdbx_seq_one_letter_code
_entity_poly.pdbx_strand_id
1 'polypeptide(L)'
;MKLSIIMLLLFLLNTQIVKSQTFSSVDQLSSYVGKKFSDLESGLSIKSNYKTTSLGIERRSYDFETYSVIVSESDDIKTIQEISIYTNKIKNIQEIWYNIVSEMNRNKKYEFIKSFVADRDDKITTNRLDYQQLITLLRKSFKSDEWIYEAKYKNKDTYYLISCSPVSVDIKIRNTPFEKQSYENEK
;
A
#
# COMPACT_ATOMS: atom_id res chain seq x y z
N MET A 1 -6.79 -15.75 43.77
CA MET A 1 -7.11 -16.50 42.53
C MET A 1 -8.09 -15.79 41.59
N LYS A 2 -9.15 -15.12 42.08
CA LYS A 2 -10.13 -14.43 41.21
C LYS A 2 -9.60 -13.19 40.46
N LEU A 3 -8.66 -12.45 41.05
CA LEU A 3 -8.09 -11.23 40.43
C LEU A 3 -7.25 -11.54 39.18
N SER A 4 -6.48 -12.64 39.22
CA SER A 4 -5.62 -13.07 38.10
C SER A 4 -6.42 -13.52 36.88
N ILE A 5 -7.60 -14.10 37.07
CA ILE A 5 -8.50 -14.52 35.99
C ILE A 5 -9.11 -13.30 35.29
N ILE A 6 -9.50 -12.27 36.05
CA ILE A 6 -10.06 -11.03 35.49
C ILE A 6 -9.00 -10.26 34.69
N MET A 7 -7.75 -10.24 35.16
CA MET A 7 -6.65 -9.59 34.42
C MET A 7 -6.30 -10.31 33.12
N LEU A 8 -6.36 -11.65 33.12
CA LEU A 8 -6.16 -12.48 31.92
C LEU A 8 -7.30 -12.27 30.90
N LEU A 9 -8.55 -12.15 31.37
CA LEU A 9 -9.71 -11.85 30.52
C LEU A 9 -9.64 -10.44 29.90
N LEU A 10 -9.19 -9.44 30.66
CA LEU A 10 -8.96 -8.08 30.16
C LEU A 10 -7.80 -8.02 29.15
N PHE A 11 -6.79 -8.89 29.28
CA PHE A 11 -5.70 -8.98 28.31
C PHE A 11 -6.16 -9.63 26.99
N LEU A 12 -7.05 -10.64 27.07
CA LEU A 12 -7.63 -11.28 25.89
C LEU A 12 -8.59 -10.35 25.13
N LEU A 13 -9.32 -9.48 25.83
CA LEU A 13 -10.25 -8.51 25.24
C LEU A 13 -9.56 -7.33 24.53
N ASN A 14 -8.29 -7.05 24.83
CA ASN A 14 -7.52 -5.98 24.17
C ASN A 14 -6.91 -6.39 22.81
N THR A 15 -7.13 -7.63 22.35
CA THR A 15 -6.59 -8.10 21.05
C THR A 15 -7.42 -7.68 19.84
N GLN A 16 -8.53 -6.97 20.04
CA GLN A 16 -9.42 -6.47 18.98
C GLN A 16 -9.09 -5.02 18.58
N ILE A 17 -7.84 -4.58 18.76
CA ILE A 17 -7.38 -3.31 18.17
C ILE A 17 -7.41 -3.51 16.65
N VAL A 18 -8.48 -2.98 16.07
CA VAL A 18 -8.81 -2.78 14.66
C VAL A 18 -7.61 -3.08 13.75
N LYS A 19 -7.53 -4.30 13.23
CA LYS A 19 -6.48 -4.76 12.29
C LYS A 19 -6.62 -4.09 10.93
N SER A 20 -6.49 -2.77 10.85
CA SER A 20 -6.43 -2.06 9.57
C SER A 20 -5.20 -2.49 8.77
N GLN A 21 -5.16 -2.18 7.47
CA GLN A 21 -3.94 -2.27 6.68
C GLN A 21 -2.80 -1.52 7.41
N THR A 22 -1.72 -2.23 7.73
CA THR A 22 -0.57 -1.65 8.46
C THR A 22 0.67 -1.64 7.59
N PHE A 23 1.64 -0.79 7.94
CA PHE A 23 2.99 -0.84 7.38
C PHE A 23 3.60 -2.24 7.46
N SER A 24 3.37 -2.98 8.57
CA SER A 24 3.86 -4.36 8.73
C SER A 24 3.31 -5.31 7.65
N SER A 25 2.02 -5.20 7.32
CA SER A 25 1.41 -5.98 6.23
C SER A 25 2.03 -5.63 4.88
N VAL A 26 2.29 -4.35 4.61
CA VAL A 26 2.96 -3.89 3.39
C VAL A 26 4.39 -4.44 3.31
N ASP A 27 5.17 -4.34 4.39
CA ASP A 27 6.54 -4.85 4.45
C ASP A 27 6.58 -6.37 4.26
N GLN A 28 5.73 -7.11 4.98
CA GLN A 28 5.61 -8.57 4.86
C GLN A 28 5.26 -9.00 3.44
N LEU A 29 4.24 -8.40 2.83
CA LEU A 29 3.84 -8.70 1.44
C LEU A 29 4.96 -8.36 0.46
N SER A 30 5.68 -7.25 0.65
CA SER A 30 6.76 -6.83 -0.24
C SER A 30 7.91 -7.84 -0.31
N SER A 31 8.10 -8.66 0.73
CA SER A 31 9.10 -9.72 0.75
C SER A 31 8.81 -10.89 -0.22
N TYR A 32 7.63 -10.92 -0.83
CA TYR A 32 7.24 -11.91 -1.83
C TYR A 32 7.39 -11.43 -3.28
N VAL A 33 7.73 -10.17 -3.51
CA VAL A 33 8.16 -9.71 -4.84
C VAL A 33 9.39 -10.52 -5.25
N GLY A 34 9.38 -11.07 -6.47
CA GLY A 34 10.43 -11.96 -6.98
C GLY A 34 10.33 -13.42 -6.52
N LYS A 35 9.30 -13.80 -5.73
CA LYS A 35 9.03 -15.20 -5.35
C LYS A 35 7.86 -15.78 -6.15
N LYS A 36 7.56 -17.07 -5.99
CA LYS A 36 6.41 -17.71 -6.65
C LYS A 36 5.13 -17.53 -5.84
N PHE A 37 3.96 -17.67 -6.48
CA PHE A 37 2.68 -17.75 -5.76
C PHE A 37 2.67 -18.80 -4.63
N SER A 38 3.30 -19.96 -4.86
CA SER A 38 3.39 -21.03 -3.86
C SER A 38 4.10 -20.60 -2.58
N ASP A 39 5.11 -19.73 -2.70
CA ASP A 39 5.89 -19.24 -1.56
C ASP A 39 5.06 -18.26 -0.74
N LEU A 40 4.27 -17.40 -1.40
CA LEU A 40 3.35 -16.47 -0.76
C LEU A 40 2.21 -17.21 -0.04
N GLU A 41 1.57 -18.17 -0.70
CA GLU A 41 0.44 -18.93 -0.14
C GLU A 41 0.87 -19.77 1.06
N SER A 42 2.00 -20.46 0.96
CA SER A 42 2.56 -21.22 2.08
C SER A 42 3.05 -20.32 3.21
N GLY A 43 3.77 -19.25 2.89
CA GLY A 43 4.35 -18.34 3.88
C GLY A 43 3.33 -17.53 4.67
N LEU A 44 2.15 -17.26 4.09
CA LEU A 44 1.05 -16.55 4.76
C LEU A 44 -0.10 -17.47 5.20
N SER A 45 -0.04 -18.77 4.85
CA SER A 45 -1.14 -19.73 5.08
C SER A 45 -2.47 -19.27 4.49
N ILE A 46 -2.42 -18.74 3.26
CA ILE A 46 -3.58 -18.23 2.51
C ILE A 46 -3.78 -18.99 1.20
N LYS A 47 -4.96 -18.81 0.59
CA LYS A 47 -5.27 -19.31 -0.76
C LYS A 47 -5.95 -18.20 -1.56
N SER A 48 -5.74 -18.23 -2.88
CA SER A 48 -6.39 -17.27 -3.76
C SER A 48 -7.89 -17.52 -3.87
N ASN A 49 -8.69 -16.46 -3.82
CA ASN A 49 -10.15 -16.53 -3.99
C ASN A 49 -10.55 -16.44 -5.46
N TYR A 50 -9.72 -15.76 -6.26
CA TYR A 50 -9.93 -15.61 -7.70
C TYR A 50 -8.59 -15.71 -8.44
N LYS A 51 -8.65 -16.23 -9.66
CA LYS A 51 -7.52 -16.37 -10.57
C LYS A 51 -7.95 -16.01 -11.99
N THR A 52 -7.12 -15.26 -12.69
CA THR A 52 -7.27 -14.98 -14.11
C THR A 52 -5.90 -14.91 -14.79
N THR A 53 -5.84 -15.27 -16.06
CA THR A 53 -4.62 -15.17 -16.86
C THR A 53 -4.93 -14.45 -18.15
N SER A 54 -4.15 -13.42 -18.48
CA SER A 54 -4.29 -12.66 -19.71
C SER A 54 -2.93 -12.15 -20.16
N LEU A 55 -2.62 -12.33 -21.45
CA LEU A 55 -1.37 -11.89 -22.07
C LEU A 55 -0.11 -12.38 -21.33
N GLY A 56 -0.09 -13.65 -20.92
CA GLY A 56 1.06 -14.24 -20.22
C GLY A 56 1.26 -13.71 -18.79
N ILE A 57 0.25 -13.05 -18.21
CA ILE A 57 0.26 -12.57 -16.83
C ILE A 57 -0.87 -13.27 -16.07
N GLU A 58 -0.50 -14.11 -15.10
CA GLU A 58 -1.42 -14.68 -14.13
C GLU A 58 -1.62 -13.68 -12.98
N ARG A 59 -2.88 -13.40 -12.65
CA ARG A 59 -3.29 -12.58 -11.52
C ARG A 59 -4.10 -13.41 -10.55
N ARG A 60 -3.78 -13.30 -9.27
CA ARG A 60 -4.53 -13.93 -8.17
C ARG A 60 -4.99 -12.87 -7.19
N SER A 61 -6.21 -13.01 -6.67
CA SER A 61 -6.69 -12.17 -5.56
C SER A 61 -6.74 -12.94 -4.25
N TYR A 62 -6.49 -12.24 -3.16
CA TYR A 62 -6.53 -12.72 -1.80
C TYR A 62 -7.27 -11.71 -0.95
N ASP A 63 -8.30 -12.16 -0.22
CA ASP A 63 -9.04 -11.28 0.68
C ASP A 63 -8.52 -11.46 2.12
N PHE A 64 -8.17 -10.32 2.72
CA PHE A 64 -7.89 -10.22 4.14
C PHE A 64 -9.06 -9.48 4.80
N GLU A 65 -9.11 -9.53 6.13
CA GLU A 65 -10.21 -8.94 6.91
C GLU A 65 -10.46 -7.45 6.57
N THR A 66 -9.40 -6.69 6.26
CA THR A 66 -9.48 -5.22 6.11
C THR A 66 -8.93 -4.67 4.80
N TYR A 67 -8.39 -5.53 3.94
CA TYR A 67 -7.86 -5.16 2.64
C TYR A 67 -7.89 -6.36 1.71
N SER A 68 -7.86 -6.12 0.41
CA SER A 68 -7.70 -7.16 -0.61
C SER A 68 -6.38 -6.96 -1.34
N VAL A 69 -5.77 -8.06 -1.76
CA VAL A 69 -4.48 -8.08 -2.45
C VAL A 69 -4.66 -8.72 -3.81
N ILE A 70 -4.15 -8.09 -4.85
CA ILE A 70 -3.99 -8.66 -6.19
C ILE A 70 -2.50 -8.85 -6.43
N VAL A 71 -2.09 -10.07 -6.76
CA VAL A 71 -0.70 -10.43 -7.03
C VAL A 71 -0.59 -10.87 -8.49
N SER A 72 0.42 -10.37 -9.20
CA SER A 72 0.66 -10.65 -10.62
C SER A 72 2.01 -11.37 -10.80
N GLU A 73 1.99 -12.50 -11.48
CA GLU A 73 3.16 -13.27 -11.92
C GLU A 73 3.21 -13.30 -13.45
N SER A 74 4.39 -13.10 -14.02
CA SER A 74 4.61 -13.23 -15.48
C SER A 74 4.99 -14.67 -15.80
N ASP A 75 4.42 -15.24 -16.86
CA ASP A 75 4.70 -16.61 -17.30
C ASP A 75 6.17 -16.79 -17.75
N ASP A 76 6.80 -15.72 -18.23
CA ASP A 76 8.20 -15.73 -18.70
C ASP A 76 9.19 -15.86 -17.54
N ILE A 77 8.94 -15.10 -16.46
CA ILE A 77 9.85 -15.01 -15.30
C ILE A 77 9.44 -15.98 -14.19
N LYS A 78 8.17 -16.42 -14.17
CA LYS A 78 7.57 -17.33 -13.16
C LYS A 78 7.79 -16.86 -11.73
N THR A 79 7.77 -15.54 -11.52
CA THR A 79 7.86 -14.90 -10.21
C THR A 79 6.97 -13.66 -10.15
N ILE A 80 6.50 -13.34 -8.95
CA ILE A 80 5.66 -12.20 -8.64
C ILE A 80 6.38 -10.91 -9.03
N GLN A 81 5.82 -10.18 -9.99
CA GLN A 81 6.35 -8.89 -10.45
C GLN A 81 5.63 -7.72 -9.77
N GLU A 82 4.36 -7.88 -9.42
CA GLU A 82 3.56 -6.81 -8.83
C GLU A 82 2.62 -7.35 -7.73
N ILE A 83 2.53 -6.61 -6.64
CA ILE A 83 1.54 -6.78 -5.57
C ILE A 83 0.79 -5.46 -5.45
N SER A 84 -0.52 -5.49 -5.64
CA SER A 84 -1.44 -4.36 -5.45
C SER A 84 -2.31 -4.62 -4.22
N ILE A 85 -2.35 -3.69 -3.27
CA ILE A 85 -3.10 -3.79 -2.02
C ILE A 85 -4.15 -2.67 -2.00
N TYR A 86 -5.40 -3.04 -1.72
CA TYR A 86 -6.54 -2.13 -1.68
C TYR A 86 -7.20 -2.19 -0.32
N THR A 87 -7.37 -1.06 0.36
CA THR A 87 -8.14 -1.03 1.62
C THR A 87 -9.61 -1.34 1.35
N ASN A 88 -10.20 -2.24 2.14
CA ASN A 88 -11.64 -2.51 2.12
C ASN A 88 -12.39 -1.53 3.04
N LYS A 89 -11.67 -0.71 3.82
CA LYS A 89 -12.23 0.28 4.74
C LYS A 89 -12.18 1.68 4.12
N ILE A 90 -13.36 2.30 4.07
CA ILE A 90 -13.54 3.67 3.56
C ILE A 90 -13.35 4.73 4.68
N LYS A 91 -13.37 4.32 5.95
CA LYS A 91 -13.17 5.24 7.08
C LYS A 91 -11.67 5.44 7.33
N ASN A 92 -11.29 6.69 7.61
CA ASN A 92 -9.93 7.09 7.98
C ASN A 92 -8.86 6.76 6.92
N ILE A 93 -9.22 6.79 5.64
CA ILE A 93 -8.33 6.52 4.50
C ILE A 93 -7.03 7.34 4.59
N GLN A 94 -7.15 8.66 4.82
CA GLN A 94 -6.00 9.57 4.91
C GLN A 94 -5.06 9.20 6.06
N GLU A 95 -5.62 8.77 7.20
CA GLU A 95 -4.86 8.34 8.37
C GLU A 95 -4.15 7.00 8.13
N ILE A 96 -4.79 6.06 7.42
CA ILE A 96 -4.16 4.80 6.99
C ILE A 96 -2.96 5.11 6.10
N TRP A 97 -3.16 5.95 5.08
CA TRP A 97 -2.09 6.37 4.19
C TRP A 97 -0.96 7.04 4.96
N TYR A 98 -1.29 8.02 5.83
CA TYR A 98 -0.32 8.78 6.61
C TYR A 98 0.54 7.87 7.50
N ASN A 99 -0.08 6.92 8.19
CA ASN A 99 0.62 5.98 9.05
C ASN A 99 1.60 5.12 8.25
N ILE A 100 1.20 4.63 7.07
CA ILE A 100 2.08 3.83 6.22
C ILE A 100 3.28 4.65 5.72
N VAL A 101 3.05 5.84 5.16
CA VAL A 101 4.15 6.66 4.63
C VAL A 101 5.05 7.22 5.72
N SER A 102 4.51 7.53 6.90
CA SER A 102 5.27 7.97 8.06
C SER A 102 6.22 6.88 8.55
N GLU A 103 5.74 5.63 8.66
CA GLU A 103 6.59 4.50 9.03
C GLU A 103 7.68 4.24 8.00
N MET A 104 7.34 4.26 6.71
CA MET A 104 8.33 4.13 5.63
C MET A 104 9.39 5.22 5.70
N ASN A 105 8.99 6.48 5.92
CA ASN A 105 9.91 7.61 5.98
C ASN A 105 10.83 7.58 7.22
N ARG A 106 10.38 7.00 8.34
CA ARG A 106 11.20 6.82 9.54
C ARG A 106 12.17 5.63 9.43
N ASN A 107 11.89 4.68 8.54
CA ASN A 107 12.68 3.47 8.38
C ASN A 107 13.76 3.64 7.30
N LYS A 108 15.03 3.60 7.72
CA LYS A 108 16.22 3.80 6.85
C LYS A 108 16.36 2.80 5.69
N LYS A 109 15.59 1.70 5.68
CA LYS A 109 15.54 0.77 4.54
C LYS A 109 14.83 1.37 3.32
N TYR A 110 13.98 2.37 3.52
CA TYR A 110 13.21 2.98 2.45
C TYR A 110 13.76 4.37 2.13
N GLU A 111 14.02 4.59 0.86
CA GLU A 111 14.40 5.85 0.29
C GLU A 111 13.16 6.51 -0.33
N PHE A 112 12.83 7.72 0.10
CA PHE A 112 11.78 8.52 -0.53
C PHE A 112 12.25 9.03 -1.89
N ILE A 113 11.52 8.71 -2.96
CA ILE A 113 11.91 9.08 -4.33
C ILE A 113 11.24 10.39 -4.74
N LYS A 114 9.91 10.42 -4.69
CA LYS A 114 9.09 11.54 -5.16
C LYS A 114 7.67 11.41 -4.63
N SER A 115 6.95 12.51 -4.60
CA SER A 115 5.50 12.53 -4.44
C SER A 115 4.80 13.26 -5.58
N PHE A 116 3.50 13.05 -5.62
CA PHE A 116 2.57 13.70 -6.51
C PHE A 116 1.36 14.16 -5.69
N VAL A 117 0.85 15.35 -5.98
CA VAL A 117 -0.43 15.84 -5.45
C VAL A 117 -1.20 16.45 -6.60
N ALA A 118 -2.44 16.00 -6.77
CA ALA A 118 -3.42 16.58 -7.67
C ALA A 118 -4.69 16.93 -6.91
N ASP A 119 -5.19 18.13 -7.17
CA ASP A 119 -6.56 18.51 -6.88
C ASP A 119 -7.35 18.57 -8.20
N ARG A 120 -8.58 18.07 -8.20
CA ARG A 120 -9.50 18.19 -9.35
C ARG A 120 -9.93 19.64 -9.56
N ASP A 121 -10.03 20.44 -8.50
CA ASP A 121 -10.61 21.78 -8.56
C ASP A 121 -9.54 22.89 -8.63
N ASP A 122 -8.47 22.81 -7.82
CA ASP A 122 -7.50 23.90 -7.67
C ASP A 122 -6.35 23.93 -8.71
N LYS A 123 -6.34 23.05 -9.71
CA LYS A 123 -5.25 22.93 -10.71
C LYS A 123 -3.84 22.75 -10.11
N ILE A 124 -3.74 22.38 -8.83
CA ILE A 124 -2.46 22.06 -8.21
C ILE A 124 -2.00 20.72 -8.78
N THR A 125 -0.98 20.74 -9.63
CA THR A 125 -0.23 19.56 -10.04
C THR A 125 1.22 19.77 -9.63
N THR A 126 1.51 19.48 -8.36
CA THR A 126 2.89 19.59 -7.89
C THR A 126 3.56 18.22 -7.95
N ASN A 127 4.61 18.17 -8.76
CA ASN A 127 5.42 16.97 -8.95
C ASN A 127 6.73 17.16 -8.17
N ARG A 128 7.16 16.14 -7.41
CA ARG A 128 8.45 16.10 -6.69
C ARG A 128 8.52 16.91 -5.39
N LEU A 129 7.46 16.90 -4.57
CA LEU A 129 7.60 17.34 -3.17
C LEU A 129 8.40 16.28 -2.40
N ASP A 130 9.31 16.71 -1.52
CA ASP A 130 9.84 15.83 -0.49
C ASP A 130 8.74 15.47 0.54
N TYR A 131 9.02 14.51 1.42
CA TYR A 131 8.05 14.07 2.42
C TYR A 131 7.52 15.22 3.31
N GLN A 132 8.40 16.11 3.78
CA GLN A 132 8.00 17.19 4.70
C GLN A 132 7.16 18.24 4.00
N GLN A 133 7.52 18.57 2.76
CA GLN A 133 6.76 19.47 1.91
C GLN A 133 5.35 18.91 1.62
N LEU A 134 5.27 17.62 1.28
CA LEU A 134 4.00 16.92 1.06
C LEU A 134 3.10 16.99 2.30
N ILE A 135 3.59 16.57 3.46
CA ILE A 135 2.80 16.57 4.70
C ILE A 135 2.39 18.00 5.10
N THR A 136 3.29 18.97 4.95
CA THR A 136 2.97 20.38 5.24
C THR A 136 1.85 20.89 4.35
N LEU A 137 1.88 20.56 3.05
CA LEU A 137 0.84 20.93 2.11
C LEU A 137 -0.52 20.32 2.49
N LEU A 138 -0.56 19.01 2.77
CA LEU A 138 -1.79 18.30 3.11
C LEU A 138 -2.43 18.81 4.41
N ARG A 139 -1.63 19.19 5.42
CA ARG A 139 -2.12 19.73 6.70
C ARG A 139 -2.65 21.16 6.60
N LYS A 140 -2.13 21.95 5.65
CA LYS A 140 -2.56 23.34 5.44
C LYS A 140 -3.85 23.42 4.63
N SER A 141 -4.14 22.42 3.80
CA SER A 141 -5.35 22.39 2.99
C SER A 141 -6.56 21.98 3.82
N PHE A 142 -7.63 22.76 3.73
CA PHE A 142 -8.91 22.52 4.41
C PHE A 142 -9.75 21.43 3.71
N LYS A 143 -9.34 20.98 2.51
CA LYS A 143 -10.07 20.04 1.64
C LYS A 143 -9.19 18.89 1.11
N SER A 144 -8.15 18.50 1.84
CA SER A 144 -7.24 17.43 1.41
C SER A 144 -7.89 16.04 1.33
N ASP A 145 -9.15 15.90 1.74
CA ASP A 145 -10.00 14.73 1.58
C ASP A 145 -10.53 14.55 0.15
N GLU A 146 -10.57 15.62 -0.64
CA GLU A 146 -10.97 15.59 -2.05
C GLU A 146 -9.78 15.34 -3.00
N TRP A 147 -8.55 15.39 -2.49
CA TRP A 147 -7.32 15.32 -3.27
C TRP A 147 -6.86 13.90 -3.59
N ILE A 148 -6.10 13.77 -4.67
CA ILE A 148 -5.34 12.56 -4.99
C ILE A 148 -3.87 12.83 -4.73
N TYR A 149 -3.22 12.02 -3.91
CA TYR A 149 -1.81 12.19 -3.61
C TYR A 149 -1.08 10.85 -3.50
N GLU A 150 0.19 10.85 -3.90
CA GLU A 150 1.03 9.67 -3.97
C GLU A 150 2.37 9.92 -3.29
N ALA A 151 2.89 8.91 -2.59
CA ALA A 151 4.28 8.85 -2.18
C ALA A 151 4.96 7.63 -2.82
N LYS A 152 6.16 7.83 -3.37
CA LYS A 152 6.96 6.77 -3.99
C LYS A 152 8.22 6.53 -3.18
N TYR A 153 8.47 5.27 -2.85
CA TYR A 153 9.64 4.83 -2.11
C TYR A 153 10.39 3.73 -2.86
N LYS A 154 11.67 3.54 -2.51
CA LYS A 154 12.52 2.43 -2.95
C LYS A 154 13.11 1.72 -1.74
N ASN A 155 13.17 0.39 -1.76
CA ASN A 155 13.98 -0.40 -0.84
C ASN A 155 14.68 -1.49 -1.67
N LYS A 156 16.01 -1.38 -1.82
CA LYS A 156 16.80 -2.20 -2.75
C LYS A 156 16.20 -2.16 -4.15
N ASP A 157 15.80 -3.30 -4.70
CA ASP A 157 15.23 -3.41 -6.05
C ASP A 157 13.69 -3.36 -6.06
N THR A 158 13.07 -3.10 -4.90
CA THR A 158 11.61 -3.00 -4.78
C THR A 158 11.17 -1.55 -4.70
N TYR A 159 10.18 -1.21 -5.51
CA TYR A 159 9.56 0.10 -5.60
C TYR A 159 8.15 0.04 -5.02
N TYR A 160 7.78 1.11 -4.32
CA TYR A 160 6.49 1.26 -3.66
C TYR A 160 5.83 2.54 -4.17
N LEU A 161 4.55 2.46 -4.49
CA LEU A 161 3.67 3.59 -4.75
C LEU A 161 2.49 3.49 -3.79
N ILE A 162 2.34 4.47 -2.92
CA ILE A 162 1.26 4.55 -1.94
C ILE A 162 0.41 5.74 -2.34
N SER A 163 -0.77 5.47 -2.89
CA SER A 163 -1.72 6.49 -3.32
C SER A 163 -2.86 6.60 -2.33
N CYS A 164 -3.35 7.83 -2.16
CA CYS A 164 -4.58 8.15 -1.46
C CYS A 164 -5.49 8.88 -2.43
N SER A 165 -6.77 8.51 -2.43
CA SER A 165 -7.87 9.20 -3.08
C SER A 165 -9.02 9.38 -2.09
N PRO A 166 -10.08 10.13 -2.43
CA PRO A 166 -11.24 10.27 -1.55
C PRO A 166 -11.93 8.95 -1.20
N VAL A 167 -11.74 7.91 -2.02
CA VAL A 167 -12.45 6.63 -1.91
C VAL A 167 -11.56 5.46 -1.53
N SER A 168 -10.23 5.59 -1.62
CA SER A 168 -9.31 4.47 -1.40
C SER A 168 -7.92 4.91 -0.96
N VAL A 169 -7.26 4.00 -0.23
CA VAL A 169 -5.80 3.88 -0.21
C VAL A 169 -5.43 2.67 -1.05
N ASP A 170 -4.53 2.87 -2.00
CA ASP A 170 -4.00 1.82 -2.87
C ASP A 170 -2.48 1.81 -2.81
N ILE A 171 -1.91 0.61 -2.71
CA ILE A 171 -0.47 0.41 -2.59
C ILE A 171 -0.03 -0.55 -3.67
N LYS A 172 0.90 -0.12 -4.51
CA LYS A 172 1.53 -0.95 -5.52
C LYS A 172 2.98 -1.20 -5.14
N ILE A 173 3.40 -2.45 -5.23
CA ILE A 173 4.74 -2.92 -4.90
C ILE A 173 5.25 -3.72 -6.09
N ARG A 174 6.41 -3.38 -6.63
CA ARG A 174 6.98 -4.08 -7.79
C ARG A 174 8.50 -3.97 -7.86
N ASN A 175 9.14 -4.79 -8.68
CA ASN A 175 10.60 -4.78 -8.90
C ASN A 175 11.07 -3.83 -10.03
N THR A 176 10.16 -3.03 -10.60
CA THR A 176 10.47 -2.06 -11.66
C THR A 176 10.05 -0.63 -11.26
N PRO A 177 10.82 0.41 -11.61
CA PRO A 177 10.46 1.78 -11.25
C PRO A 177 9.09 2.20 -11.79
N PHE A 178 8.32 2.98 -11.02
CA PHE A 178 7.11 3.66 -11.50
C PHE A 178 7.48 4.78 -12.48
N GLU A 179 7.56 4.43 -13.76
CA GLU A 179 7.73 5.38 -14.87
C GLU A 179 6.60 6.41 -14.88
N LYS A 180 6.87 7.58 -15.47
CA LYS A 180 5.80 8.52 -15.81
C LYS A 180 4.92 7.80 -16.84
N GLN A 181 3.61 7.72 -16.60
CA GLN A 181 2.70 7.84 -17.74
C GLN A 181 2.99 9.23 -18.29
N SER A 182 3.74 9.29 -19.39
CA SER A 182 3.87 10.49 -20.19
C SER A 182 2.47 10.78 -20.72
N TYR A 183 1.69 11.56 -19.97
CA TYR A 183 0.68 12.44 -20.55
C TYR A 183 1.41 13.56 -21.31
N GLU A 184 2.28 13.18 -22.23
CA GLU A 184 2.74 14.01 -23.34
C GLU A 184 1.85 13.64 -24.52
N ASN A 185 0.53 13.72 -24.32
CA ASN A 185 -0.40 13.78 -25.43
C ASN A 185 -0.80 15.24 -25.59
N GLU A 186 -0.39 15.78 -26.73
CA GLU A 186 -1.01 16.88 -27.47
C GLU A 186 -0.59 18.30 -27.03
N LYS A 187 0.47 18.77 -27.69
CA LYS A 187 0.56 20.16 -28.15
C LYS A 187 -0.62 20.50 -29.06
#